data_AF-A0A7J3JE14-F1
#
_entry.id   AF-A0A7J3JE14-F1
#
_cell.length_a   1.000
_cell.length_b   1.000
_cell.length_c   1.000
_cell.angle_alpha   90.00
_cell.angle_beta   90.00
_cell.angle_gamma   90.00
#
_symmetry.space_group_name_H-M   'P 1'
#
loop_
_entity.id
_entity.type
_entity.pdbx_description
1 polymer ?
#
loop_
_entity_poly.entity_id
_entity_poly.type
_entity_poly.pdbx_seq_one_letter_code
_entity_poly.pdbx_strand_id
1 'polypeptide(L)'
;MRGMPTENPRRLQRKQTSLRQAFSSHKLNSLRGAFVADKTERELQAWFKDAKKVVVAGIGNPNRSDDYVGLKIVEELQGKVRGDVCLLECETVPESFLLEIDECNPTHVLIIDAAVLGHKAGDTCLVNLDDVPAFSAVTSHVLPLRLFCEYIQKSTNAKIKLLLIEPKSVDFAEGLSPEVQVASEKLEKTLLGLLG
;
A
#
# COMPACT_ATOMS: atom_id res chain seq x y z
N MET A 1 -13.68 -9.37 34.61
CA MET A 1 -13.83 -8.55 33.39
C MET A 1 -13.04 -7.27 33.56
N ARG A 2 -11.86 -7.15 32.92
CA ARG A 2 -11.07 -5.91 32.91
C ARG A 2 -11.39 -5.18 31.60
N GLY A 3 -11.96 -3.98 31.69
CA GLY A 3 -12.27 -3.16 30.53
C GLY A 3 -11.02 -2.78 29.75
N MET A 4 -11.08 -2.88 28.44
CA MET A 4 -10.01 -2.43 27.55
C MET A 4 -9.92 -0.89 27.58
N PRO A 5 -8.71 -0.31 27.54
CA PRO A 5 -8.57 1.14 27.53
C PRO A 5 -9.02 1.69 26.16
N THR A 6 -10.01 2.59 26.18
CA THR A 6 -10.41 3.35 24.99
C THR A 6 -9.35 4.40 24.69
N GLU A 7 -8.86 4.45 23.44
CA GLU A 7 -7.89 5.45 23.01
C GLU A 7 -8.47 6.87 23.11
N ASN A 8 -7.67 7.79 23.65
CA ASN A 8 -8.06 9.15 23.95
C ASN A 8 -8.12 10.02 22.67
N PRO A 9 -9.28 10.62 22.32
CA PRO A 9 -9.47 11.42 21.10
C PRO A 9 -8.52 12.62 20.97
N ARG A 10 -7.87 13.06 22.06
CA ARG A 10 -6.85 14.12 22.02
C ARG A 10 -5.52 13.69 21.36
N ARG A 11 -5.23 12.39 21.26
CA ARG A 11 -4.03 11.88 20.54
C ARG A 11 -4.18 11.97 19.02
N LEU A 12 -5.37 11.68 18.48
CA LEU A 12 -5.67 11.88 17.06
C LEU A 12 -5.60 13.35 16.65
N GLN A 13 -6.15 14.26 17.46
CA GLN A 13 -6.07 15.71 17.18
C GLN A 13 -4.64 16.26 17.20
N ARG A 14 -3.77 15.74 18.08
CA ARG A 14 -2.35 16.11 18.10
C ARG A 14 -1.60 15.59 16.86
N LYS A 15 -1.90 14.37 16.36
CA LYS A 15 -1.36 13.84 15.10
C LYS A 15 -1.85 14.64 13.86
N GLN A 16 -3.12 15.07 13.85
CA GLN A 16 -3.68 15.88 12.76
C GLN A 16 -3.05 17.29 12.68
N THR A 17 -2.61 17.84 13.81
CA THR A 17 -2.01 19.19 13.86
C THR A 17 -0.56 19.17 13.34
N SER A 18 0.21 18.12 13.63
CA SER A 18 1.57 17.94 13.09
C SER A 18 1.58 17.65 11.58
N LEU A 19 0.54 16.97 11.07
CA LEU A 19 0.35 16.70 9.65
C LEU A 19 0.25 17.97 8.79
N ARG A 20 -0.39 19.03 9.30
CA ARG A 20 -0.50 20.31 8.57
C ARG A 20 0.81 21.08 8.49
N GLN A 21 1.77 20.80 9.39
CA GLN A 21 3.06 21.50 9.44
C GLN A 21 4.16 20.81 8.63
N ALA A 22 4.02 19.50 8.33
CA ALA A 22 5.05 18.73 7.63
C ALA A 22 5.07 18.93 6.10
N PHE A 23 4.05 19.58 5.51
CA PHE A 23 3.95 19.72 4.05
C PHE A 23 3.87 21.17 3.61
N SER A 24 4.74 21.54 2.66
CA SER A 24 4.59 22.76 1.88
C SER A 24 3.28 22.76 1.10
N SER A 25 2.63 23.92 1.02
CA SER A 25 1.37 24.16 0.30
C SER A 25 1.40 23.71 -1.15
N HIS A 26 2.58 23.65 -1.78
CA HIS A 26 2.76 23.15 -3.14
C HIS A 26 2.67 21.61 -3.26
N LYS A 27 3.19 20.85 -2.28
CA LYS A 27 3.11 19.37 -2.26
C LYS A 27 1.71 18.87 -1.92
N LEU A 28 1.00 19.57 -1.02
CA LEU A 28 -0.41 19.27 -0.71
C LEU A 28 -1.33 19.43 -1.93
N ASN A 29 -1.03 20.38 -2.82
CA ASN A 29 -1.82 20.59 -4.04
C ASN A 29 -1.56 19.52 -5.11
N SER A 30 -0.35 18.98 -5.20
CA SER A 30 -0.05 17.83 -6.07
C SER A 30 -0.74 16.55 -5.58
N LEU A 31 -0.86 16.38 -4.26
CA LEU A 31 -1.57 15.25 -3.64
C LEU A 31 -3.09 15.33 -3.86
N ARG A 32 -3.70 16.52 -3.85
CA ARG A 32 -5.15 16.69 -4.08
C ARG A 32 -5.66 16.15 -5.43
N GLY A 33 -4.79 16.05 -6.43
CA GLY A 33 -5.13 15.50 -7.75
C GLY A 33 -4.82 14.01 -7.92
N ALA A 34 -4.35 13.31 -6.86
CA ALA A 34 -3.90 11.92 -6.92
C ALA A 34 -4.95 10.86 -6.56
N PHE A 35 -6.11 11.27 -6.05
CA PHE A 35 -7.07 10.37 -5.44
C PHE A 35 -8.36 10.32 -6.23
N VAL A 36 -8.36 9.53 -7.30
CA VAL A 36 -9.55 9.11 -8.04
C VAL A 36 -9.27 7.72 -8.57
N ALA A 37 -10.17 6.76 -8.36
CA ALA A 37 -9.92 5.38 -8.77
C ALA A 37 -9.70 5.18 -10.30
N ASP A 38 -10.21 6.08 -11.15
CA ASP A 38 -9.92 6.12 -12.60
C ASP A 38 -8.50 6.63 -12.92
N LYS A 39 -7.90 7.42 -12.02
CA LYS A 39 -6.50 7.85 -12.14
C LYS A 39 -5.53 6.71 -11.83
N THR A 40 -5.74 6.01 -10.71
CA THR A 40 -4.87 4.90 -10.27
C THR A 40 -4.76 3.80 -11.33
N GLU A 41 -5.88 3.43 -11.95
CA GLU A 41 -5.93 2.43 -13.02
C GLU A 41 -5.06 2.81 -14.23
N ARG A 42 -5.19 4.04 -14.73
CA ARG A 42 -4.40 4.53 -15.86
C ARG A 42 -2.91 4.59 -15.53
N GLU A 43 -2.56 4.97 -14.29
CA GLU A 43 -1.17 5.02 -13.84
C GLU A 43 -0.55 3.62 -13.71
N LEU A 44 -1.32 2.63 -13.21
CA LEU A 44 -0.90 1.23 -13.17
C LEU A 44 -0.72 0.68 -14.59
N GLN A 45 -1.67 0.92 -15.49
CA GLN A 45 -1.58 0.49 -16.88
C GLN A 45 -0.35 1.07 -17.59
N ALA A 46 -0.11 2.38 -17.42
CA ALA A 46 1.06 3.03 -17.99
C ALA A 46 2.37 2.48 -17.41
N TRP A 47 2.39 2.19 -16.11
CA TRP A 47 3.57 1.71 -15.41
C TRP A 47 3.91 0.25 -15.73
N PHE A 48 2.91 -0.63 -15.88
CA PHE A 48 3.12 -2.03 -16.24
C PHE A 48 3.39 -2.25 -17.75
N LYS A 49 3.37 -1.20 -18.58
CA LYS A 49 3.50 -1.32 -20.04
C LYS A 49 4.75 -2.04 -20.51
N ASP A 50 5.87 -1.91 -19.79
CA ASP A 50 7.14 -2.56 -20.09
C ASP A 50 7.55 -3.61 -19.05
N ALA A 51 6.60 -4.08 -18.24
CA ALA A 51 6.83 -5.13 -17.26
C ALA A 51 7.03 -6.50 -17.93
N LYS A 52 8.04 -7.24 -17.44
CA LYS A 52 8.37 -8.61 -17.91
C LYS A 52 8.26 -9.65 -16.81
N LYS A 53 8.78 -9.32 -15.63
CA LYS A 53 8.60 -10.09 -14.39
C LYS A 53 8.12 -9.13 -13.32
N VAL A 54 7.05 -9.51 -12.64
CA VAL A 54 6.37 -8.66 -11.67
C VAL A 54 6.36 -9.36 -10.32
N VAL A 55 6.68 -8.62 -9.26
CA VAL A 55 6.31 -9.01 -7.90
C VAL A 55 5.17 -8.12 -7.46
N VAL A 56 4.13 -8.72 -6.87
CA VAL A 56 3.10 -8.01 -6.11
C VAL A 56 3.19 -8.47 -4.67
N ALA A 57 3.56 -7.54 -3.78
CA ALA A 57 3.75 -7.79 -2.36
C ALA A 57 2.64 -7.11 -1.56
N GLY A 58 1.81 -7.90 -0.89
CA GLY A 58 0.77 -7.43 0.01
C GLY A 58 1.33 -7.30 1.41
N ILE A 59 1.16 -6.15 2.03
CA ILE A 59 1.56 -5.85 3.41
C ILE A 59 0.28 -5.63 4.21
N GLY A 60 0.31 -6.03 5.47
CA GLY A 60 -0.83 -5.83 6.37
C GLY A 60 -0.85 -6.76 7.57
N ASN A 61 -1.78 -6.52 8.46
CA ASN A 61 -2.04 -7.41 9.60
C ASN A 61 -3.41 -8.09 9.44
N PRO A 62 -3.47 -9.42 9.31
CA PRO A 62 -4.72 -10.14 9.12
C PRO A 62 -5.70 -10.00 10.29
N ASN A 63 -5.21 -9.58 11.46
CA ASN A 63 -6.02 -9.40 12.67
C ASN A 63 -6.54 -7.95 12.84
N ARG A 64 -6.34 -7.07 11.85
CA ARG A 64 -6.66 -5.64 11.96
C ARG A 64 -7.42 -5.13 10.76
N SER A 65 -8.73 -5.32 10.72
CA SER A 65 -9.70 -4.75 9.77
C SER A 65 -9.10 -4.26 8.44
N ASP A 66 -9.05 -2.95 8.17
CA ASP A 66 -8.58 -2.43 6.88
C ASP A 66 -7.06 -2.51 6.68
N ASP A 67 -6.28 -2.77 7.74
CA ASP A 67 -4.84 -3.03 7.66
C ASP A 67 -4.55 -4.31 6.86
N TYR A 68 -5.52 -5.22 6.77
CA TYR A 68 -5.42 -6.47 6.02
C TYR A 68 -5.56 -6.30 4.50
N VAL A 69 -5.97 -5.11 4.01
CA VAL A 69 -6.34 -4.91 2.60
C VAL A 69 -5.27 -5.33 1.60
N GLY A 70 -3.97 -5.10 1.90
CA GLY A 70 -2.88 -5.49 1.02
C GLY A 70 -2.78 -7.01 0.84
N LEU A 71 -2.92 -7.76 1.93
CA LEU A 71 -2.96 -9.22 1.91
C LEU A 71 -4.20 -9.74 1.19
N LYS A 72 -5.38 -9.16 1.48
CA LYS A 72 -6.64 -9.54 0.83
C LYS A 72 -6.56 -9.46 -0.69
N ILE A 73 -6.00 -8.37 -1.23
CA ILE A 73 -5.83 -8.21 -2.67
C ILE A 73 -4.91 -9.29 -3.25
N VAL A 74 -3.79 -9.60 -2.58
CA VAL A 74 -2.85 -10.63 -3.05
C VAL A 74 -3.49 -12.01 -3.03
N GLU A 75 -4.19 -12.37 -1.96
CA GLU A 75 -4.93 -13.64 -1.87
C GLU A 75 -5.92 -13.81 -3.02
N GLU A 76 -6.64 -12.75 -3.39
CA GLU A 76 -7.61 -12.80 -4.49
C GLU A 76 -6.95 -12.91 -5.87
N LEU A 77 -5.68 -12.54 -6.02
CA LEU A 77 -4.92 -12.73 -7.26
C LEU A 77 -4.36 -14.14 -7.42
N GLN A 78 -4.27 -14.92 -6.33
CA GLN A 78 -3.69 -16.26 -6.34
C GLN A 78 -4.38 -17.18 -7.36
N GLY A 79 -3.56 -17.84 -8.19
CA GLY A 79 -4.04 -18.75 -9.25
C GLY A 79 -4.77 -18.09 -10.42
N LYS A 80 -4.85 -16.75 -10.46
CA LYS A 80 -5.56 -15.98 -11.50
C LYS A 80 -4.63 -15.09 -12.35
N VAL A 81 -3.34 -15.02 -12.01
CA VAL A 81 -2.33 -14.23 -12.73
C VAL A 81 -1.44 -15.10 -13.61
N ARG A 82 -0.78 -14.49 -14.60
CA ARG A 82 0.19 -15.16 -15.47
C ARG A 82 1.45 -15.62 -14.72
N GLY A 83 2.17 -16.60 -15.27
CA GLY A 83 3.31 -17.24 -14.61
C GLY A 83 4.59 -16.40 -14.41
N ASP A 84 4.65 -15.17 -14.95
CA ASP A 84 5.76 -14.23 -14.72
C ASP A 84 5.48 -13.23 -13.56
N VAL A 85 4.36 -13.43 -12.86
CA VAL A 85 3.94 -12.67 -11.69
C VAL A 85 4.15 -13.52 -10.43
N CYS A 86 4.96 -13.01 -9.50
CA CYS A 86 5.12 -13.55 -8.17
C CYS A 86 4.23 -12.77 -7.19
N LEU A 87 3.42 -13.49 -6.42
CA LEU A 87 2.50 -12.95 -5.43
C LEU A 87 3.03 -13.28 -4.04
N LEU A 88 3.27 -12.25 -3.21
CA LEU A 88 3.86 -12.40 -1.89
C LEU A 88 2.95 -11.80 -0.81
N GLU A 89 2.63 -12.61 0.20
CA GLU A 89 1.90 -12.20 1.39
C GLU A 89 2.92 -11.87 2.49
N CYS A 90 3.36 -10.61 2.53
CA CYS A 90 4.46 -10.16 3.39
C CYS A 90 4.06 -9.91 4.86
N GLU A 91 2.75 -9.95 5.15
CA GLU A 91 2.16 -9.54 6.42
C GLU A 91 2.77 -8.25 6.96
N THR A 92 3.24 -8.25 8.21
CA THR A 92 3.84 -7.10 8.90
C THR A 92 5.37 -7.10 8.85
N VAL A 93 5.98 -8.01 8.07
CA VAL A 93 7.43 -8.28 8.07
C VAL A 93 8.00 -8.37 6.65
N PRO A 94 7.82 -7.35 5.79
CA PRO A 94 8.26 -7.37 4.40
C PRO A 94 9.76 -7.68 4.23
N GLU A 95 10.61 -7.30 5.19
CA GLU A 95 12.06 -7.53 5.16
C GLU A 95 12.43 -9.02 5.08
N SER A 96 11.56 -9.91 5.55
CA SER A 96 11.77 -11.36 5.48
C SER A 96 11.69 -11.91 4.05
N PHE A 97 11.14 -11.13 3.12
CA PHE A 97 10.90 -11.52 1.73
C PHE A 97 11.95 -10.97 0.76
N LEU A 98 12.98 -10.26 1.26
CA LEU A 98 14.01 -9.67 0.41
C LEU A 98 14.68 -10.68 -0.53
N LEU A 99 15.04 -11.86 -0.02
CA LEU A 99 15.69 -12.90 -0.83
C LEU A 99 14.73 -13.46 -1.89
N GLU A 100 13.48 -13.74 -1.50
CA GLU A 100 12.47 -14.27 -2.41
C GLU A 100 12.17 -13.29 -3.56
N ILE A 101 12.08 -12.00 -3.26
CA ILE A 101 11.93 -10.94 -4.27
C ILE A 101 13.14 -10.89 -5.19
N ASP A 102 14.36 -10.98 -4.64
CA ASP A 102 15.59 -10.95 -5.43
C ASP A 102 15.69 -12.15 -6.38
N GLU A 103 15.34 -13.36 -5.89
CA GLU A 103 15.34 -14.61 -6.67
C GLU A 103 14.32 -14.59 -7.81
N CYS A 104 13.21 -13.86 -7.66
CA CYS A 104 12.26 -13.63 -8.75
C CYS A 104 12.90 -12.86 -9.91
N ASN A 105 13.93 -12.05 -9.64
CA ASN A 105 14.58 -11.13 -10.57
C ASN A 105 13.56 -10.23 -11.32
N PRO A 106 12.75 -9.44 -10.58
CA PRO A 106 11.66 -8.66 -11.14
C PRO A 106 12.17 -7.48 -11.97
N THR A 107 11.35 -7.09 -12.95
CA THR A 107 11.45 -5.76 -13.57
C THR A 107 10.63 -4.71 -12.82
N HIS A 108 9.57 -5.15 -12.13
CA HIS A 108 8.61 -4.30 -11.45
C HIS A 108 8.21 -4.93 -10.12
N VAL A 109 8.11 -4.12 -9.08
CA VAL A 109 7.64 -4.52 -7.75
C VAL A 109 6.54 -3.57 -7.32
N LEU A 110 5.33 -4.09 -7.17
CA LEU A 110 4.18 -3.37 -6.63
C LEU A 110 3.99 -3.78 -5.18
N ILE A 111 4.09 -2.82 -4.26
CA ILE A 111 3.79 -3.03 -2.85
C ILE A 111 2.40 -2.47 -2.57
N ILE A 112 1.54 -3.24 -1.90
CA ILE A 112 0.18 -2.84 -1.56
C ILE A 112 0.04 -2.81 -0.04
N ASP A 113 -0.36 -1.67 0.51
CA ASP A 113 -0.43 -1.46 1.97
C ASP A 113 -1.58 -0.51 2.35
N ALA A 114 -2.07 -0.65 3.58
CA ALA A 114 -2.95 0.33 4.18
C ALA A 114 -2.14 1.52 4.71
N ALA A 115 -2.55 2.75 4.39
CA ALA A 115 -1.86 3.93 4.90
C ALA A 115 -2.85 5.03 5.30
N VAL A 116 -2.69 5.54 6.53
CA VAL A 116 -3.46 6.70 7.01
C VAL A 116 -2.84 7.97 6.43
N LEU A 117 -3.44 8.52 5.37
CA LEU A 117 -2.99 9.73 4.68
C LEU A 117 -3.90 10.93 4.96
N GLY A 118 -5.02 10.71 5.65
CA GLY A 118 -6.00 11.74 6.00
C GLY A 118 -7.01 12.02 4.88
N HIS A 119 -7.18 11.07 3.96
CA HIS A 119 -8.17 11.09 2.89
C HIS A 119 -9.44 10.31 3.28
N LYS A 120 -10.33 10.02 2.32
CA LYS A 120 -11.53 9.22 2.60
C LYS A 120 -11.16 7.74 2.60
N ALA A 121 -11.78 6.95 3.47
CA ALA A 121 -11.62 5.50 3.46
C ALA A 121 -11.87 4.93 2.05
N GLY A 122 -10.99 4.03 1.61
CA GLY A 122 -11.00 3.45 0.27
C GLY A 122 -10.35 4.31 -0.82
N ASP A 123 -9.95 5.56 -0.52
CA ASP A 123 -9.15 6.34 -1.46
C ASP A 123 -7.80 5.64 -1.69
N THR A 124 -7.37 5.59 -2.96
CA THR A 124 -6.12 4.93 -3.36
C THR A 124 -5.09 5.94 -3.85
N CYS A 125 -3.83 5.70 -3.53
CA CYS A 125 -2.69 6.50 -3.98
C CYS A 125 -1.61 5.59 -4.53
N LEU A 126 -1.18 5.86 -5.77
CA LEU A 126 -0.02 5.20 -6.34
C LEU A 126 1.18 6.15 -6.26
N VAL A 127 2.19 5.78 -5.49
CA VAL A 127 3.34 6.65 -5.19
C VAL A 127 4.65 5.99 -5.60
N ASN A 128 5.63 6.82 -5.96
CA ASN A 128 6.99 6.37 -6.17
C ASN A 128 7.74 6.35 -4.84
N LEU A 129 8.85 5.61 -4.79
CA LEU A 129 9.70 5.55 -3.59
C LEU A 129 10.20 6.94 -3.15
N ASP A 130 10.50 7.83 -4.10
CA ASP A 130 10.97 9.20 -3.83
C ASP A 130 9.92 10.10 -3.19
N ASP A 131 8.63 9.72 -3.26
CA ASP A 131 7.51 10.47 -2.69
C ASP A 131 7.20 10.07 -1.24
N VAL A 132 7.69 8.89 -0.80
CA VAL A 132 7.55 8.34 0.56
C VAL A 132 7.96 9.31 1.69
N PRO A 133 9.03 10.12 1.59
CA PRO A 133 9.41 11.08 2.63
C PRO A 133 8.32 12.10 2.94
N ALA A 134 7.43 12.40 1.98
CA ALA A 134 6.31 13.30 2.21
C ALA A 134 5.31 12.67 3.19
N PHE A 135 4.99 11.38 3.05
CA PHE A 135 3.99 10.67 3.86
C PHE A 135 4.46 10.27 5.28
N SER A 136 5.73 10.56 5.60
CA SER A 136 6.45 10.11 6.81
C SER A 136 5.90 10.58 8.16
N ALA A 137 4.87 11.43 8.19
CA ALA A 137 4.31 11.96 9.43
C ALA A 137 3.25 11.06 10.11
N VAL A 138 2.89 9.88 9.55
CA VAL A 138 1.69 9.14 10.03
C VAL A 138 1.88 7.66 10.41
N THR A 139 2.95 6.95 10.00
CA THR A 139 3.09 5.51 10.29
C THR A 139 4.37 5.16 11.06
N SER A 140 4.27 4.18 11.95
CA SER A 140 5.39 3.70 12.79
C SER A 140 6.38 2.78 12.05
N HIS A 141 6.13 2.47 10.77
CA HIS A 141 6.89 1.48 9.97
C HIS A 141 7.47 2.07 8.66
N VAL A 142 7.53 3.40 8.51
CA VAL A 142 8.00 4.06 7.27
C VAL A 142 9.49 3.89 7.00
N LEU A 143 10.34 3.92 8.04
CA LEU A 143 11.80 3.75 7.86
C LEU A 143 12.17 2.32 7.40
N PRO A 144 11.60 1.26 8.00
CA PRO A 144 11.79 -0.11 7.50
C PRO A 144 11.36 -0.28 6.03
N LEU A 145 10.17 0.19 5.65
CA LEU A 145 9.64 -0.01 4.30
C LEU A 145 10.45 0.72 3.21
N ARG A 146 10.95 1.93 3.51
CA ARG A 146 11.81 2.65 2.58
C ARG A 146 13.13 1.92 2.36
N LEU A 147 13.79 1.48 3.43
CA LEU A 147 15.05 0.74 3.33
C LEU A 147 14.87 -0.59 2.57
N PHE A 148 13.75 -1.27 2.82
CA PHE A 148 13.33 -2.46 2.08
C PHE A 148 13.24 -2.19 0.57
N CYS A 149 12.53 -1.13 0.17
CA CYS A 149 12.40 -0.78 -1.24
C CYS A 149 13.75 -0.37 -1.86
N GLU A 150 14.55 0.44 -1.16
CA GLU A 150 15.87 0.86 -1.64
C GLU A 150 16.82 -0.33 -1.85
N TYR A 151 16.74 -1.36 -0.99
CA TYR A 151 17.50 -2.59 -1.16
C TYR A 151 17.08 -3.32 -2.44
N ILE A 152 15.79 -3.58 -2.61
CA ILE A 152 15.25 -4.29 -3.79
C ILE A 152 15.64 -3.55 -5.07
N GLN A 153 15.49 -2.23 -5.09
CA GLN A 153 15.83 -1.43 -6.27
C GLN A 153 17.33 -1.52 -6.60
N LYS A 154 18.20 -1.54 -5.58
CA LYS A 154 19.65 -1.70 -5.77
C LYS A 154 20.04 -3.10 -6.22
N SER A 155 19.38 -4.15 -5.72
CA SER A 155 19.75 -5.54 -6.04
C SER A 155 19.21 -6.00 -7.39
N THR A 156 18.00 -5.57 -7.75
CA THR A 156 17.29 -6.04 -8.96
C THR A 156 17.21 -5.03 -10.09
N ASN A 157 17.47 -3.74 -9.83
CA ASN A 157 17.11 -2.61 -10.71
C ASN A 157 15.61 -2.53 -11.04
N ALA A 158 14.74 -3.21 -10.29
CA ALA A 158 13.31 -3.16 -10.53
C ALA A 158 12.75 -1.74 -10.30
N LYS A 159 11.76 -1.38 -11.11
CA LYS A 159 10.92 -0.22 -10.81
C LYS A 159 10.01 -0.58 -9.65
N ILE A 160 9.92 0.30 -8.65
CA ILE A 160 9.10 0.06 -7.46
C ILE A 160 8.00 1.12 -7.38
N LYS A 161 6.78 0.68 -7.09
CA LYS A 161 5.67 1.55 -6.72
C LYS A 161 4.94 1.02 -5.49
N LEU A 162 4.41 1.95 -4.71
CA LEU A 162 3.55 1.64 -3.58
C LEU A 162 2.12 2.05 -3.93
N LEU A 163 1.20 1.11 -3.79
CA LEU A 163 -0.24 1.32 -3.88
C LEU A 163 -0.79 1.38 -2.45
N LEU A 164 -1.07 2.59 -2.01
CA LEU A 164 -1.54 2.88 -0.66
C LEU A 164 -3.07 3.02 -0.66
N ILE A 165 -3.72 2.42 0.31
CA ILE A 165 -5.18 2.45 0.46
C ILE A 165 -5.51 3.09 1.80
N GLU A 166 -6.34 4.14 1.80
CA GLU A 166 -6.75 4.80 3.04
C GLU A 166 -7.71 3.90 3.83
N PRO A 167 -7.36 3.49 5.07
CA PRO A 167 -8.24 2.69 5.90
C PRO A 167 -9.31 3.55 6.56
N LYS A 168 -10.45 2.94 6.91
CA LYS A 168 -11.42 3.50 7.86
C LYS A 168 -11.04 3.18 9.30
N SER A 169 -10.60 1.95 9.56
CA SER A 169 -10.11 1.51 10.86
C SER A 169 -9.01 0.44 10.72
N VAL A 170 -8.01 0.52 11.59
CA VAL A 170 -6.93 -0.47 11.78
C VAL A 170 -6.99 -1.12 13.18
N ASP A 171 -8.18 -1.08 13.78
CA ASP A 171 -8.46 -1.71 15.06
C ASP A 171 -8.50 -3.24 14.91
N PHE A 172 -8.37 -3.93 16.04
CA PHE A 172 -8.52 -5.39 16.08
C PHE A 172 -9.96 -5.76 15.75
N ALA A 173 -10.18 -6.25 14.54
CA ALA A 173 -11.45 -6.71 14.01
C ALA A 173 -11.23 -7.53 12.74
N GLU A 174 -12.17 -8.40 12.41
CA GLU A 174 -12.16 -9.17 11.18
C GLU A 174 -12.84 -8.39 10.04
N GLY A 175 -12.32 -8.57 8.83
CA GLY A 175 -12.93 -8.05 7.60
C GLY A 175 -12.64 -6.57 7.32
N LEU A 176 -12.78 -6.23 6.04
CA LEU A 176 -12.64 -4.86 5.56
C LEU A 176 -13.93 -4.07 5.83
N SER A 177 -13.77 -2.78 6.09
CA SER A 177 -14.87 -1.83 6.05
C SER A 177 -15.50 -1.77 4.65
N PRO A 178 -16.80 -1.45 4.51
CA PRO A 178 -17.46 -1.44 3.21
C PRO A 178 -16.77 -0.56 2.17
N GLU A 179 -16.24 0.59 2.58
CA GLU A 179 -15.53 1.51 1.71
C GLU A 179 -14.22 0.93 1.17
N VAL A 180 -13.45 0.27 2.03
CA VAL A 180 -12.17 -0.37 1.67
C VAL A 180 -12.41 -1.67 0.89
N GLN A 181 -13.46 -2.43 1.22
CA GLN A 181 -13.89 -3.60 0.47
C GLN A 181 -14.19 -3.26 -1.00
N VAL A 182 -14.95 -2.19 -1.25
CA VAL A 182 -15.25 -1.73 -2.62
C VAL A 182 -13.97 -1.31 -3.35
N ALA A 183 -13.03 -0.67 -2.66
CA ALA A 183 -11.74 -0.30 -3.22
C ALA A 183 -10.89 -1.54 -3.58
N SER A 184 -10.84 -2.52 -2.68
CA SER A 184 -10.15 -3.81 -2.87
C SER A 184 -10.67 -4.52 -4.13
N GLU A 185 -11.98 -4.75 -4.21
CA GLU A 185 -12.61 -5.44 -5.34
C GLU A 185 -12.37 -4.73 -6.68
N LYS A 186 -12.31 -3.39 -6.67
CA LYS A 186 -11.97 -2.62 -7.86
C LYS A 186 -10.51 -2.81 -8.25
N LEU A 187 -9.59 -2.72 -7.28
CA LEU A 187 -8.16 -2.90 -7.52
C LEU A 187 -7.86 -4.32 -7.99
N GLU A 188 -8.49 -5.34 -7.40
CA GLU A 188 -8.39 -6.74 -7.83
C GLU A 188 -8.76 -6.88 -9.31
N LYS A 189 -9.90 -6.34 -9.73
CA LYS A 189 -10.33 -6.36 -11.15
C LYS A 189 -9.33 -5.67 -12.07
N THR A 190 -8.83 -4.50 -11.67
CA THR A 190 -7.81 -3.77 -12.43
C THR A 190 -6.52 -4.58 -12.55
N LEU A 191 -6.01 -5.13 -11.44
CA LEU A 191 -4.78 -5.90 -11.42
C LEU A 191 -4.92 -7.20 -12.22
N LEU A 192 -6.04 -7.90 -12.14
CA LEU A 192 -6.33 -9.06 -12.99
C LEU A 192 -6.37 -8.69 -14.48
N GLY A 193 -6.94 -7.53 -14.84
CA GLY A 193 -6.91 -7.06 -16.23
C GLY A 193 -5.51 -6.75 -16.77
N LEU A 194 -4.57 -6.43 -15.88
CA LEU A 194 -3.18 -6.07 -16.24
C LEU A 194 -2.21 -7.25 -16.16
N LEU A 195 -2.42 -8.14 -15.19
CA LEU A 195 -1.50 -9.22 -14.79
C LEU A 195 -2.05 -10.62 -15.07
N GLY A 196 -3.34 -10.76 -15.40
CA GLY A 196 -3.96 -12.00 -15.88
C GLY A 196 -3.53 -12.40 -17.27
#